data_AF-A0A1K1XZG0-F1
#
_entry.id   AF-A0A1K1XZG0-F1
#
_cell.length_a   1.000
_cell.length_b   1.000
_cell.length_c   1.000
_cell.angle_alpha   90.00
_cell.angle_beta   90.00
_cell.angle_gamma   90.00
#
_symmetry.space_group_name_H-M   'P 1'
#
loop_
_entity.id
_entity.type
_entity.pdbx_description
1 polymer ?
#
loop_
_entity_poly.entity_id
_entity_poly.type
_entity_poly.pdbx_seq_one_letter_code
_entity_poly.pdbx_strand_id
1 'polypeptide(L)'
;METLGIVLSSAFIATILSSAVTVYVSRLGYKDAYYEKLIDKRLLAHDEIGALISVLKTSIQDPQSTDRRTYHQIFALGYDNFCKVSAMFGSDTHSQWVTNRTREALLKINREFFRCSLLYDQFNEDLVKVGKTEYKEIARLRDELEESLLAELPELHLIDKFLAGKVVEKEISEIDLMKRPSGDEA
;
A
#
# COMPACT_ATOMS: atom_id res chain seq x y z
N MET A 1 -3.07 54.14 44.66
CA MET A 1 -3.07 52.67 44.85
C MET A 1 -3.96 51.96 43.83
N GLU A 2 -5.11 52.51 43.45
CA GLU A 2 -6.02 51.92 42.45
C GLU A 2 -5.40 51.70 41.06
N THR A 3 -4.65 52.68 40.55
CA THR A 3 -3.96 52.56 39.24
C THR A 3 -2.95 51.43 39.22
N LEU A 4 -2.21 51.22 40.31
CA LEU A 4 -1.25 50.13 40.44
C LEU A 4 -1.95 48.77 40.47
N GLY A 5 -3.10 48.67 41.15
CA GLY A 5 -3.93 47.46 41.17
C GLY A 5 -4.53 47.10 39.81
N ILE A 6 -4.93 48.11 39.01
CA ILE A 6 -5.42 47.92 37.63
C ILE A 6 -4.28 47.47 36.70
N VAL A 7 -3.08 48.03 36.84
CA VAL A 7 -1.91 47.62 36.04
C VAL A 7 -1.48 46.19 36.40
N LEU A 8 -1.48 45.83 37.69
CA LEU A 8 -1.15 44.47 38.14
C LEU A 8 -2.18 43.43 37.70
N SER A 9 -3.48 43.75 37.78
CA SER A 9 -4.53 42.83 37.36
C SER A 9 -4.55 42.63 35.84
N SER A 10 -4.35 43.69 35.06
CA SER A 10 -4.23 43.58 33.61
C SER A 10 -2.98 42.82 33.17
N ALA A 11 -1.83 43.02 33.82
CA ALA A 11 -0.61 42.25 33.57
C ALA A 11 -0.78 40.75 33.89
N PHE A 12 -1.46 40.43 34.99
CA PHE A 12 -1.77 39.05 35.37
C PHE A 12 -2.70 38.37 34.36
N ILE A 13 -3.79 39.05 33.96
CA ILE A 13 -4.73 38.54 32.94
C ILE A 13 -4.03 38.36 31.59
N ALA A 14 -3.20 39.33 31.18
CA ALA A 14 -2.44 39.25 29.94
C ALA A 14 -1.46 38.08 29.94
N THR A 15 -0.82 37.79 31.08
CA THR A 15 0.10 36.66 31.24
C THR A 15 -0.63 35.33 31.12
N ILE A 16 -1.80 35.19 31.76
CA ILE A 16 -2.63 33.97 31.66
C ILE A 16 -3.10 33.75 30.22
N LEU A 17 -3.64 34.79 29.58
CA LEU A 17 -4.11 34.71 28.20
C LEU A 17 -2.97 34.38 27.24
N SER A 18 -1.83 35.06 27.36
CA SER A 18 -0.66 34.78 26.53
C SER A 18 -0.18 33.35 26.71
N SER A 19 -0.11 32.85 27.95
CA SER A 19 0.29 31.46 28.23
C SER A 19 -0.69 30.45 27.62
N ALA A 20 -2.00 30.69 27.73
CA ALA A 20 -3.02 29.83 27.14
C ALA A 20 -2.92 29.80 25.61
N VAL A 21 -2.73 30.97 24.97
CA VAL A 21 -2.52 31.08 23.52
C VAL A 21 -1.23 30.36 23.11
N THR A 22 -0.12 30.55 23.83
CA THR A 22 1.15 29.88 23.54
C THR A 22 1.01 28.35 23.61
N VAL A 23 0.34 27.83 24.64
CA VAL A 23 0.09 26.38 24.76
C VAL A 23 -0.78 25.88 23.61
N TYR A 24 -1.83 26.61 23.26
CA TYR A 24 -2.72 26.25 22.14
C TYR A 24 -1.96 26.22 20.80
N VAL A 25 -1.20 27.27 20.48
CA VAL A 25 -0.36 27.35 19.27
C VAL A 25 0.70 26.25 19.26
N SER A 26 1.34 25.97 20.39
CA SER A 26 2.34 24.89 20.50
C SER A 26 1.73 23.51 20.24
N ARG A 27 0.49 23.27 20.70
CA ARG A 27 -0.24 22.02 20.44
C ARG A 27 -0.60 21.88 18.96
N LEU A 28 -1.02 22.97 18.31
CA LEU A 28 -1.26 22.96 16.86
C LEU A 28 0.03 22.64 16.10
N GLY A 29 1.13 23.33 16.42
CA GLY A 29 2.43 23.06 15.79
C GLY A 29 2.92 21.62 15.99
N TYR A 30 2.67 21.02 17.16
CA TYR A 30 2.95 19.60 17.38
C TYR A 30 2.08 18.68 16.50
N LYS A 31 0.76 18.96 16.41
CA LYS A 31 -0.16 18.19 15.56
C LYS A 31 0.27 18.26 14.09
N ASP A 32 0.61 19.45 13.61
CA ASP A 32 1.05 19.68 12.23
C ASP A 32 2.34 18.91 11.93
N ALA A 33 3.36 19.04 12.80
CA ALA A 33 4.63 18.32 12.65
C ALA A 33 4.46 16.79 12.75
N TYR A 34 3.49 16.31 13.54
CA TYR A 34 3.14 14.90 13.59
C TYR A 34 2.46 14.44 12.30
N TYR A 35 1.54 15.24 11.75
CA TYR A 35 0.82 14.91 10.51
C TYR A 35 1.72 14.96 9.29
N GLU A 36 2.68 15.89 9.25
CA GLU A 36 3.73 15.94 8.23
C GLU A 36 4.47 14.60 8.15
N LYS A 37 4.95 14.08 9.29
CA LYS A 37 5.61 12.76 9.35
C LYS A 37 4.73 11.60 8.88
N LEU A 38 3.43 11.66 9.19
CA LEU A 38 2.50 10.62 8.73
C LEU A 38 2.25 10.70 7.22
N ILE A 39 2.11 11.91 6.68
CA ILE A 39 1.99 12.14 5.24
C ILE A 39 3.23 11.59 4.53
N ASP A 40 4.43 11.87 5.02
CA ASP A 40 5.68 11.35 4.46
C ASP A 40 5.70 9.82 4.41
N LYS A 41 5.24 9.15 5.48
CA LYS A 41 5.14 7.68 5.51
C LYS A 41 4.15 7.14 4.48
N ARG A 42 3.02 7.84 4.29
CA ARG A 42 2.01 7.45 3.28
C ARG A 42 2.53 7.66 1.87
N LEU A 43 3.21 8.77 1.60
CA LEU A 43 3.85 9.04 0.31
C LEU A 43 4.90 8.00 -0.02
N LEU A 44 5.78 7.67 0.93
CA LEU A 44 6.79 6.62 0.75
C LEU A 44 6.16 5.28 0.39
N ALA A 45 5.12 4.86 1.10
CA ALA A 45 4.42 3.62 0.79
C ALA A 45 3.76 3.67 -0.60
N HIS A 46 3.25 4.82 -1.02
CA HIS A 46 2.66 5.03 -2.35
C HIS A 46 3.71 4.87 -3.45
N ASP A 47 4.89 5.46 -3.27
CA ASP A 47 6.01 5.35 -4.20
C ASP A 47 6.53 3.90 -4.29
N GLU A 48 6.67 3.21 -3.15
CA GLU A 48 7.12 1.82 -3.10
C GLU A 48 6.12 0.87 -3.80
N ILE A 49 4.82 1.04 -3.57
CA ILE A 49 3.78 0.26 -4.26
C ILE A 49 3.73 0.64 -5.74
N GLY A 50 3.88 1.91 -6.09
CA GLY A 50 3.96 2.38 -7.46
C GLY A 50 5.11 1.71 -8.23
N ALA A 51 6.28 1.60 -7.62
CA ALA A 51 7.43 0.89 -8.18
C ALA A 51 7.12 -0.60 -8.42
N LEU A 52 6.44 -1.26 -7.48
CA LEU A 52 6.00 -2.64 -7.63
C LEU A 52 5.00 -2.81 -8.78
N ILE A 53 4.03 -1.91 -8.93
CA ILE A 53 3.11 -1.89 -10.07
C ILE A 53 3.87 -1.73 -11.39
N SER A 54 4.87 -0.84 -11.44
CA SER A 54 5.70 -0.65 -12.64
C SER A 54 6.44 -1.91 -13.06
N VAL A 55 6.92 -2.73 -12.11
CA VAL A 55 7.50 -4.04 -12.42
C VAL A 55 6.49 -4.94 -13.14
N LEU A 56 5.21 -4.94 -12.71
CA LEU A 56 4.14 -5.73 -13.32
C LEU A 56 3.58 -5.15 -14.63
N LYS A 57 3.98 -3.94 -15.02
CA LYS A 57 3.64 -3.38 -16.34
C LYS A 57 4.58 -3.86 -17.43
N THR A 58 5.74 -4.40 -17.07
CA THR A 58 6.71 -4.86 -18.05
C THR A 58 6.33 -6.25 -18.55
N SER A 59 5.69 -6.29 -19.72
CA SER A 59 5.38 -7.55 -20.42
C SER A 59 6.47 -7.88 -21.42
N ILE A 60 6.84 -9.16 -21.51
CA ILE A 60 7.75 -9.68 -22.53
C ILE A 60 7.06 -10.80 -23.31
N GLN A 61 7.58 -11.07 -24.50
CA GLN A 61 7.16 -12.19 -25.33
C GLN A 61 8.27 -13.23 -25.32
N ASP A 62 7.91 -14.50 -25.22
CA ASP A 62 8.88 -15.59 -25.33
C ASP A 62 9.34 -15.73 -26.80
N PRO A 63 10.59 -15.37 -27.14
CA PRO A 63 11.07 -15.44 -28.52
C PRO A 63 11.32 -16.87 -28.97
N GLN A 64 11.45 -17.83 -28.04
CA GLN A 64 11.73 -19.24 -28.34
C GLN A 64 10.45 -20.07 -28.48
N SER A 65 9.31 -19.55 -28.03
CA SER A 65 8.04 -20.26 -28.13
C SER A 65 7.29 -19.97 -29.42
N THR A 66 6.76 -21.04 -30.02
CA THR A 66 5.84 -20.99 -31.15
C THR A 66 4.50 -20.32 -30.82
N ASP A 67 4.11 -20.28 -29.54
CA ASP A 67 2.84 -19.69 -29.11
C ASP A 67 2.85 -18.15 -29.03
N ARG A 68 4.05 -17.55 -29.01
CA ARG A 68 4.26 -16.09 -28.94
C ARG A 68 3.45 -15.40 -27.85
N ARG A 69 3.08 -16.11 -26.77
CA ARG A 69 2.28 -15.55 -25.68
C ARG A 69 3.11 -14.59 -24.83
N THR A 70 2.46 -13.51 -24.39
CA THR A 70 3.06 -12.51 -23.49
C THR A 70 2.93 -12.94 -22.04
N TYR A 71 3.89 -12.56 -21.22
CA TYR A 71 3.89 -12.75 -19.78
C TYR A 71 4.64 -11.62 -19.08
N HIS A 72 4.42 -11.46 -17.77
CA HIS A 72 5.12 -10.42 -16.98
C HIS A 72 6.60 -10.77 -16.83
N GLN A 73 7.49 -9.81 -17.04
CA GLN A 73 8.95 -10.02 -17.06
C GLN A 73 9.48 -10.72 -15.80
N ILE A 74 8.85 -10.48 -14.65
CA ILE A 74 9.17 -11.12 -13.37
C ILE A 74 9.28 -12.66 -13.46
N PHE A 75 8.49 -13.32 -14.32
CA PHE A 75 8.54 -14.78 -14.50
C PHE A 75 9.76 -15.27 -15.30
N ALA A 76 10.49 -14.38 -15.97
CA ALA A 76 11.75 -14.69 -16.67
C ALA A 76 13.01 -14.38 -15.84
N LEU A 77 12.87 -13.82 -14.63
CA LEU A 77 14.03 -13.45 -13.80
C LEU A 77 14.62 -14.61 -12.99
N GLY A 78 14.05 -15.81 -13.11
CA GLY A 78 14.36 -16.97 -12.29
C GLY A 78 13.59 -17.00 -10.96
N TYR A 79 13.47 -18.19 -10.38
CA TYR A 79 12.64 -18.45 -9.19
C TYR A 79 13.03 -17.60 -7.98
N ASP A 80 14.33 -17.48 -7.68
CA ASP A 80 14.80 -16.69 -6.54
C ASP A 80 14.40 -15.21 -6.63
N ASN A 81 14.49 -14.62 -7.83
CA ASN A 81 14.10 -13.22 -8.04
C ASN A 81 12.58 -13.06 -8.02
N PHE A 82 11.84 -14.03 -8.57
CA PHE A 82 10.39 -14.08 -8.44
C PHE A 82 9.96 -14.11 -6.96
N CYS A 83 10.56 -14.97 -6.14
CA CYS A 83 10.28 -15.04 -4.70
C CYS A 83 10.62 -13.73 -3.96
N LYS A 84 11.76 -13.10 -4.27
CA LYS A 84 12.15 -11.80 -3.67
C LYS A 84 11.12 -10.72 -3.96
N VAL A 85 10.70 -10.57 -5.22
CA VAL A 85 9.69 -9.57 -5.58
C VAL A 85 8.33 -9.92 -4.99
N SER A 86 7.97 -11.21 -4.95
CA SER A 86 6.72 -11.68 -4.33
C SER A 86 6.66 -11.36 -2.83
N ALA A 87 7.78 -11.46 -2.13
CA ALA A 87 7.89 -11.08 -0.72
C ALA A 87 7.69 -9.57 -0.51
N MET A 88 8.06 -8.71 -1.47
CA MET A 88 7.84 -7.27 -1.38
C MET A 88 6.34 -6.93 -1.36
N PHE A 89 5.53 -7.61 -2.18
CA PHE A 89 4.06 -7.48 -2.16
C PHE A 89 3.42 -7.97 -0.86
N GLY A 90 4.08 -8.90 -0.16
CA GLY A 90 3.63 -9.42 1.14
C GLY A 90 4.17 -8.67 2.35
N SER A 91 5.03 -7.66 2.17
CA SER A 91 5.65 -6.95 3.29
C SER A 91 4.64 -6.02 3.99
N ASP A 92 4.42 -6.27 5.27
CA ASP A 92 3.56 -5.47 6.16
C ASP A 92 3.98 -3.99 6.28
N THR A 93 5.21 -3.66 5.88
CA THR A 93 5.73 -2.30 5.99
C THR A 93 4.90 -1.28 5.21
N HIS A 94 4.31 -1.69 4.08
CA HIS A 94 3.52 -0.82 3.20
C HIS A 94 2.03 -0.82 3.57
N SER A 95 1.50 -1.97 4.04
CA SER A 95 0.07 -2.21 4.23
C SER A 95 -0.57 -1.27 5.27
N GLN A 96 0.19 -0.89 6.30
CA GLN A 96 -0.27 0.01 7.35
C GLN A 96 -0.41 1.47 6.90
N TRP A 97 0.23 1.87 5.78
CA TRP A 97 0.26 3.26 5.31
C TRP A 97 -0.67 3.56 4.14
N VAL A 98 -1.41 2.56 3.64
CA VAL A 98 -2.42 2.70 2.58
C VAL A 98 -3.82 2.38 3.09
N THR A 99 -4.88 2.70 2.36
CA THR A 99 -6.24 2.35 2.79
C THR A 99 -6.47 0.84 2.77
N ASN A 100 -7.55 0.39 3.43
CA ASN A 100 -7.92 -1.04 3.43
C ASN A 100 -8.17 -1.56 2.01
N ARG A 101 -8.72 -0.73 1.11
CA ARG A 101 -8.94 -1.11 -0.29
C ARG A 101 -7.62 -1.46 -1.00
N THR A 102 -6.60 -0.61 -0.88
CA THR A 102 -5.28 -0.87 -1.49
C THR A 102 -4.56 -2.02 -0.79
N ARG A 103 -4.71 -2.15 0.52
CA ARG A 103 -4.20 -3.30 1.29
C ARG A 103 -4.80 -4.62 0.78
N GLU A 104 -6.11 -4.66 0.56
CA GLU A 104 -6.78 -5.85 0.02
C GLU A 104 -6.30 -6.18 -1.39
N ALA A 105 -6.10 -5.17 -2.25
CA ALA A 105 -5.55 -5.38 -3.59
C ALA A 105 -4.11 -5.93 -3.55
N LEU A 106 -3.25 -5.42 -2.67
CA LEU A 106 -1.91 -5.96 -2.41
C LEU A 106 -1.97 -7.43 -1.98
N LEU A 107 -2.86 -7.76 -1.04
CA LEU A 107 -3.05 -9.13 -0.56
C LEU A 107 -3.49 -10.08 -1.67
N LYS A 108 -4.37 -9.64 -2.58
CA LYS A 108 -4.78 -10.46 -3.74
C LYS A 108 -3.60 -10.79 -4.64
N ILE A 109 -2.74 -9.81 -4.96
CA ILE A 109 -1.50 -10.05 -5.74
C ILE A 109 -0.57 -11.00 -5.00
N ASN A 110 -0.34 -10.79 -3.69
CA ASN A 110 0.52 -11.66 -2.90
C ASN A 110 0.03 -13.12 -2.90
N ARG A 111 -1.29 -13.33 -2.71
CA ARG A 111 -1.91 -14.67 -2.77
C ARG A 111 -1.76 -15.30 -4.16
N GLU A 112 -1.93 -14.52 -5.20
CA GLU A 112 -1.77 -14.99 -6.58
C GLU A 112 -0.33 -15.39 -6.89
N PHE A 113 0.66 -14.63 -6.40
CA PHE A 113 2.07 -15.00 -6.53
C PHE A 113 2.44 -16.22 -5.70
N PHE A 114 1.88 -16.35 -4.50
CA PHE A 114 2.00 -17.59 -3.73
C PHE A 114 1.44 -18.78 -4.52
N ARG A 115 0.24 -18.65 -5.12
CA ARG A 115 -0.32 -19.70 -5.99
C ARG A 115 0.57 -20.01 -7.19
N CYS A 116 1.12 -19.00 -7.86
CA CYS A 116 2.09 -19.19 -8.94
C CYS A 116 3.32 -19.98 -8.48
N SER A 117 3.80 -19.72 -7.26
CA SER A 117 4.92 -20.46 -6.66
C SER A 117 4.58 -21.92 -6.37
N LEU A 118 3.32 -22.25 -6.10
CA LEU A 118 2.85 -23.64 -5.92
C LEU A 118 2.70 -24.39 -7.26
N LEU A 119 2.42 -23.66 -8.34
CA LEU A 119 2.36 -24.20 -9.70
C LEU A 119 3.74 -24.39 -10.33
N TYR A 120 4.78 -23.83 -9.71
CA TYR A 120 6.15 -23.97 -10.18
C TYR A 120 6.63 -25.41 -10.01
N ASP A 121 6.98 -26.05 -11.13
CA ASP A 121 7.65 -27.34 -11.15
C ASP A 121 9.17 -27.14 -11.16
N GLN A 122 9.80 -27.43 -10.02
CA GLN A 122 11.24 -27.31 -9.82
C GLN A 122 12.06 -28.18 -10.78
N PHE A 123 11.49 -29.27 -11.30
CA PHE A 123 12.22 -30.19 -12.18
C PHE A 123 12.23 -29.73 -13.64
N ASN A 124 11.28 -28.89 -14.04
CA ASN A 124 11.14 -28.38 -15.40
C ASN A 124 11.46 -26.88 -15.54
N GLU A 125 11.75 -26.18 -14.43
CA GLU A 125 12.07 -24.74 -14.35
C GLU A 125 11.08 -23.82 -15.09
N ASP A 126 9.83 -24.25 -15.25
CA ASP A 126 8.92 -23.62 -16.20
C ASP A 126 8.05 -22.52 -15.58
N LEU A 127 8.70 -21.57 -14.89
CA LEU A 127 8.05 -20.39 -14.33
C LEU A 127 7.45 -19.51 -15.42
N VAL A 128 8.06 -19.51 -16.62
CA VAL A 128 7.54 -18.81 -17.80
C VAL A 128 6.17 -19.34 -18.22
N LYS A 129 5.94 -20.66 -18.24
CA LYS A 129 4.61 -21.24 -18.53
C LYS A 129 3.56 -20.86 -17.49
N VAL A 130 3.93 -20.80 -16.21
CA VAL A 130 3.05 -20.25 -15.17
C VAL A 130 2.71 -18.79 -15.51
N GLY A 131 3.72 -17.96 -15.79
CA GLY A 131 3.52 -16.56 -16.16
C GLY A 131 2.64 -16.34 -17.40
N LYS A 132 2.77 -17.20 -18.42
CA LYS A 132 1.91 -17.17 -19.62
C LYS A 132 0.46 -17.56 -19.30
N THR A 133 0.26 -18.52 -18.40
CA THR A 133 -1.07 -19.00 -18.01
C THR A 133 -1.79 -17.97 -17.16
N GLU A 134 -1.07 -17.36 -16.22
CA GLU A 134 -1.63 -16.43 -15.22
C GLU A 134 -1.54 -14.96 -15.61
N TYR A 135 -1.04 -14.66 -16.82
CA TYR A 135 -0.84 -13.30 -17.30
C TYR A 135 -2.06 -12.39 -17.11
N LYS A 136 -3.24 -12.88 -17.52
CA LYS A 136 -4.49 -12.11 -17.48
C LYS A 136 -4.92 -11.80 -16.05
N GLU A 137 -4.82 -12.76 -15.15
CA GLU A 137 -5.25 -12.56 -13.76
C GLU A 137 -4.32 -11.60 -13.04
N ILE A 138 -3.01 -11.74 -13.24
CA ILE A 138 -2.03 -10.81 -12.65
C ILE A 138 -2.19 -9.40 -13.24
N ALA A 139 -2.48 -9.27 -14.54
CA ALA A 139 -2.76 -7.97 -15.16
C ALA A 139 -4.01 -7.32 -14.56
N ARG A 140 -5.09 -8.10 -14.37
CA ARG A 140 -6.32 -7.64 -13.73
C ARG A 140 -6.08 -7.15 -12.30
N LEU A 141 -5.36 -7.95 -11.50
CA LEU A 141 -5.03 -7.62 -10.11
C LEU A 141 -4.11 -6.39 -10.01
N ARG A 142 -3.14 -6.26 -10.94
CA ARG A 142 -2.30 -5.06 -11.05
C ARG A 142 -3.13 -3.82 -11.33
N ASP A 143 -4.06 -3.90 -12.28
CA ASP A 143 -4.91 -2.75 -12.64
C ASP A 143 -5.84 -2.36 -11.48
N GLU A 144 -6.37 -3.35 -10.75
CA GLU A 144 -7.14 -3.15 -9.51
C GLU A 144 -6.30 -2.44 -8.42
N LEU A 145 -5.06 -2.87 -8.22
CA LEU A 145 -4.13 -2.25 -7.27
C LEU A 145 -3.77 -0.81 -7.69
N GLU A 146 -3.51 -0.58 -8.97
CA GLU A 146 -3.20 0.76 -9.48
C GLU A 146 -4.38 1.71 -9.31
N GLU A 147 -5.60 1.26 -9.65
CA GLU A 147 -6.81 2.05 -9.46
C GLU A 147 -7.02 2.41 -7.97
N SER A 148 -6.88 1.44 -7.07
CA SER A 148 -7.05 1.69 -5.63
C SER A 148 -5.99 2.64 -5.11
N LEU A 149 -4.75 2.48 -5.54
CA LEU A 149 -3.62 3.31 -5.12
C LEU A 149 -3.81 4.76 -5.60
N LEU A 150 -4.16 4.97 -6.87
CA LEU A 150 -4.40 6.30 -7.43
C LEU A 150 -5.60 7.01 -6.79
N ALA A 151 -6.65 6.25 -6.44
CA ALA A 151 -7.84 6.80 -5.78
C ALA A 151 -7.55 7.40 -4.40
N GLU A 152 -6.43 7.03 -3.74
CA GLU A 152 -6.03 7.58 -2.45
C GLU A 152 -5.33 8.93 -2.53
N LEU A 153 -4.71 9.26 -3.68
CA LEU A 153 -3.87 10.45 -3.84
C LEU A 153 -4.56 11.76 -3.39
N PRO A 154 -5.83 12.03 -3.76
CA PRO A 154 -6.51 13.26 -3.36
C PRO A 154 -6.69 13.39 -1.84
N GLU A 155 -6.70 12.28 -1.11
CA GLU A 155 -7.02 12.21 0.32
C GLU A 155 -5.81 11.89 1.21
N LEU A 156 -4.58 11.89 0.66
CA LEU A 156 -3.37 11.62 1.45
C LEU A 156 -3.17 12.57 2.63
N HIS A 157 -3.57 13.83 2.48
CA HIS A 157 -3.49 14.86 3.51
C HIS A 157 -4.55 14.70 4.62
N LEU A 158 -5.60 13.91 4.39
CA LEU A 158 -6.70 13.70 5.35
C LEU A 158 -6.33 12.62 6.38
N ILE A 159 -5.32 12.91 7.21
CA ILE A 159 -4.77 11.96 8.20
C ILE A 159 -5.81 11.47 9.21
N ASP A 160 -6.66 12.38 9.71
CA ASP A 160 -7.72 12.03 10.67
C ASP A 160 -8.68 10.97 10.10
N LYS A 161 -9.13 11.16 8.84
CA LYS A 161 -9.99 10.22 8.12
C LYS A 161 -9.29 8.89 7.88
N PHE A 162 -8.02 8.95 7.49
CA PHE A 162 -7.20 7.77 7.23
C PHE A 162 -7.02 6.89 8.47
N LEU A 163 -6.66 7.49 9.61
CA LEU A 163 -6.47 6.76 10.86
C LEU A 163 -7.79 6.17 11.39
N ALA A 164 -8.91 6.90 11.27
CA ALA A 164 -10.22 6.41 11.67
C ALA A 164 -10.71 5.22 10.82
N GLY A 165 -10.28 5.14 9.56
CA GLY A 165 -10.61 4.04 8.65
C GLY A 165 -9.82 2.75 8.86
N LYS A 166 -8.84 2.72 9.77
CA LYS A 166 -8.02 1.54 10.03
C LYS A 166 -8.80 0.50 10.83
N VAL A 167 -8.93 -0.70 10.25
CA VAL A 167 -9.60 -1.83 10.88
C VAL A 167 -8.56 -2.93 11.13
N VAL A 168 -8.60 -3.52 12.32
CA VAL A 168 -7.84 -4.74 12.62
C VAL A 168 -8.63 -5.91 12.06
N GLU A 169 -8.06 -6.64 11.12
CA GLU A 169 -8.63 -7.89 10.61
C GLU A 169 -8.72 -8.90 11.76
N LYS A 170 -9.95 -9.35 12.07
CA LYS A 170 -10.21 -10.33 13.14
C LYS A 170 -10.48 -11.74 12.60
N GLU A 171 -10.67 -11.89 11.29
CA GLU A 171 -11.05 -13.15 10.67
C GLU A 171 -9.85 -13.81 9.98
N ILE A 172 -9.65 -15.09 10.27
CA ILE A 172 -8.69 -15.94 9.55
C ILE A 172 -9.31 -16.26 8.20
N SER A 173 -8.63 -15.86 7.12
CA SER A 173 -9.04 -16.11 5.73
C SER A 173 -9.24 -17.61 5.44
N GLU A 174 -10.49 -18.09 5.35
CA GLU A 174 -10.87 -19.46 4.91
C GLU A 174 -10.73 -19.67 3.39
N ILE A 175 -9.66 -19.17 2.77
CA ILE A 175 -9.48 -19.30 1.32
C ILE A 175 -8.76 -20.61 1.01
N ASP A 176 -9.46 -21.50 0.32
CA ASP A 176 -8.88 -22.71 -0.30
C ASP A 176 -8.04 -22.29 -1.52
N LEU A 177 -6.73 -22.12 -1.30
CA LEU A 177 -5.77 -21.69 -2.31
C LEU A 177 -5.56 -22.73 -3.44
N MET A 178 -6.15 -23.92 -3.35
CA MET A 178 -6.09 -24.97 -4.37
C MET A 178 -7.31 -24.99 -5.30
N LYS A 179 -8.35 -24.19 -5.02
CA LYS A 179 -9.58 -24.16 -5.84
C LYS A 179 -9.46 -23.09 -6.92
N ARG A 180 -9.47 -23.52 -8.19
CA ARG A 180 -9.54 -22.64 -9.38
C ARG A 180 -10.77 -21.70 -9.24
N PRO A 181 -10.70 -20.40 -9.60
CA PRO A 181 -11.92 -19.66 -9.88
C PRO A 181 -12.63 -20.42 -11.00
N SER A 182 -13.85 -20.91 -10.73
CA SER A 182 -14.69 -21.50 -11.76
C SER A 182 -14.85 -20.46 -12.86
N GLY A 183 -14.27 -20.75 -14.03
CA GLY A 183 -14.59 -20.00 -15.23
C GLY A 183 -16.04 -20.30 -15.58
N ASP A 184 -16.93 -19.41 -15.20
CA ASP A 184 -18.32 -19.33 -15.66
C ASP A 184 -18.77 -17.87 -15.53
N GLU A 185 -18.16 -16.98 -16.33
CA GLU A 185 -18.84 -15.81 -16.91
C GLU A 185 -18.17 -15.53 -18.27
N ALA A 186 -18.61 -16.30 -19.27
CA ALA A 186 -18.49 -16.01 -20.69
C ALA A 186 -19.90 -15.93 -21.27
#